data_AF-A0A7Y3A6C6-F1
#
_entry.id   AF-A0A7Y3A6C6-F1
#
_cell.length_a   1.000
_cell.length_b   1.000
_cell.length_c   1.000
_cell.angle_alpha   90.00
_cell.angle_beta   90.00
_cell.angle_gamma   90.00
#
_symmetry.space_group_name_H-M   'P 1'
#
loop_
_entity.id
_entity.type
_entity.pdbx_description
1 polymer ?
#
loop_
_entity_poly.entity_id
_entity_poly.type
_entity_poly.pdbx_seq_one_letter_code
_entity_poly.pdbx_strand_id
1 'polypeptide(L)'
;MNNSVFFKYLVITSGVSILLVLLSNLVFGINQYYDFSAGSLLFFALLSFFIYAMARKGVDSRAGEFFLYIIVVNVFIKLIASFAIIFIYAKTAQPQDKFFVIPFLIIYLAFTVFETWFLSKMAKDSK
;
A
#
# COMPACT_ATOMS: atom_id res chain seq x y z
N MET A 1 4.48 -0.12 -18.68
CA MET A 1 5.37 -0.75 -17.68
C MET A 1 5.38 -2.29 -17.73
N ASN A 2 6.56 -2.91 -17.79
CA ASN A 2 6.73 -4.38 -17.83
C ASN A 2 6.51 -5.03 -16.43
N ASN A 3 6.01 -6.27 -16.39
CA ASN A 3 5.73 -7.03 -15.16
C ASN A 3 6.97 -7.12 -14.25
N SER A 4 8.15 -7.40 -14.82
CA SER A 4 9.39 -7.52 -14.06
C SER A 4 9.73 -6.23 -13.29
N VAL A 5 9.47 -5.07 -13.90
CA VAL A 5 9.70 -3.77 -13.27
C VAL A 5 8.74 -3.58 -12.10
N PHE A 6 7.45 -3.90 -12.27
CA PHE A 6 6.47 -3.82 -11.19
C PHE A 6 6.90 -4.67 -9.98
N PHE A 7 7.19 -5.96 -10.19
CA PHE A 7 7.58 -6.85 -9.10
C PHE A 7 8.88 -6.41 -8.41
N LYS A 8 9.86 -5.90 -9.17
CA LYS A 8 11.08 -5.33 -8.58
C LYS A 8 10.76 -4.20 -7.62
N TYR A 9 9.95 -3.23 -8.02
CA TYR A 9 9.58 -2.11 -7.15
C TYR A 9 8.65 -2.52 -6.01
N LEU A 10 7.77 -3.51 -6.21
CA LEU A 10 6.94 -4.06 -5.13
C LEU A 10 7.79 -4.68 -4.01
N VAL A 11 8.83 -5.44 -4.38
CA VAL A 11 9.78 -6.03 -3.43
C VAL A 11 10.60 -4.93 -2.74
N ILE A 12 11.08 -3.94 -3.49
CA ILE A 12 11.82 -2.81 -2.90
C ILE A 12 10.94 -2.04 -1.91
N THR A 13 9.71 -1.69 -2.28
CA THR A 13 8.78 -0.98 -1.40
C THR A 13 8.48 -1.79 -0.15
N SER A 14 8.22 -3.08 -0.29
CA SER A 14 8.03 -3.99 0.86
C SER A 14 9.25 -4.00 1.78
N GLY A 15 10.46 -4.13 1.22
CA GLY A 15 11.71 -4.11 1.98
C GLY A 15 11.96 -2.77 2.69
N VAL A 16 11.70 -1.65 2.01
CA VAL A 16 11.79 -0.31 2.60
C VAL A 16 10.77 -0.13 3.72
N SER A 17 9.53 -0.60 3.54
CA SER A 17 8.51 -0.57 4.60
C SER A 17 8.95 -1.37 5.82
N ILE A 18 9.50 -2.59 5.64
CA ILE A 18 10.03 -3.39 6.75
C ILE A 18 11.15 -2.64 7.46
N LEU A 19 12.11 -2.09 6.71
CA LEU A 19 13.22 -1.33 7.28
C LEU A 19 12.73 -0.13 8.10
N LEU A 20 11.77 0.64 7.59
CA LEU A 20 11.20 1.78 8.30
C LEU A 20 10.44 1.36 9.57
N VAL A 21 9.73 0.23 9.54
CA VAL A 21 9.08 -0.33 10.73
C VAL A 21 10.13 -0.77 11.77
N LEU A 22 11.22 -1.41 11.35
CA LEU A 22 12.31 -1.78 12.25
C LEU A 22 13.02 -0.55 12.85
N LEU A 23 13.23 0.50 12.06
CA LEU A 23 13.84 1.75 12.56
C LEU A 23 12.92 2.48 13.53
N SER A 24 11.61 2.56 13.25
CA SER A 24 10.64 3.18 14.16
C SER A 24 10.49 2.43 15.48
N ASN A 25 10.75 1.12 15.49
CA ASN A 25 10.82 0.36 16.73
C ASN A 25 11.93 0.82 17.68
N LEU A 26 13.07 1.29 17.17
CA LEU A 26 14.16 1.83 18.01
C LEU A 26 13.76 3.10 18.77
N VAL A 27 12.76 3.84 18.26
CA VAL A 27 12.31 5.11 18.82
C VAL A 27 11.03 4.94 19.66
N PHE A 28 10.08 4.14 19.19
CA PHE A 28 8.73 4.03 19.77
C PHE A 28 8.45 2.70 20.47
N GLY A 29 9.34 1.71 20.40
CA GLY A 29 9.16 0.41 21.07
C GLY A 29 7.97 -0.41 20.56
N ILE A 30 7.64 -0.33 19.27
CA ILE A 30 6.48 -0.96 18.63
C ILE A 30 6.61 -2.48 18.35
N ASN A 31 7.52 -3.18 19.04
CA ASN A 31 7.78 -4.63 18.87
C ASN A 31 6.51 -5.50 18.93
N GLN A 32 5.59 -5.13 19.82
CA GLN A 32 4.32 -5.82 20.05
C GLN A 32 3.35 -5.76 18.86
N TYR A 33 3.61 -4.91 17.86
CA TYR A 33 2.74 -4.67 16.71
C TYR A 33 3.28 -5.23 15.41
N TYR A 34 4.28 -6.12 15.46
CA TYR A 34 4.83 -6.74 14.25
C TYR A 34 3.81 -7.60 13.51
N ASP A 35 2.93 -8.31 14.20
CA ASP A 35 1.86 -9.09 13.57
C ASP A 35 0.92 -8.18 12.76
N PHE A 36 0.54 -7.05 13.34
CA PHE A 36 -0.29 -6.05 12.67
C PHE A 36 0.43 -5.39 11.49
N SER A 37 1.72 -5.11 11.64
CA SER A 37 2.57 -4.55 10.61
C SER A 37 2.72 -5.50 9.42
N ALA A 38 2.96 -6.79 9.69
CA ALA A 38 3.05 -7.83 8.66
C ALA A 38 1.72 -8.00 7.92
N GLY A 39 0.59 -8.03 8.64
CA GLY A 39 -0.75 -8.08 8.04
C GLY A 39 -1.03 -6.86 7.15
N SER A 40 -0.62 -5.68 7.58
CA SER A 40 -0.75 -4.43 6.81
C SER A 40 0.08 -4.45 5.55
N LEU A 41 1.34 -4.90 5.65
CA LEU A 41 2.23 -5.05 4.50
C LEU A 41 1.65 -6.01 3.47
N LEU A 42 1.16 -7.18 3.91
CA LEU A 42 0.52 -8.14 3.04
C LEU A 42 -0.72 -7.54 2.34
N PHE A 43 -1.57 -6.85 3.10
CA PHE A 43 -2.76 -6.19 2.57
C PHE A 43 -2.41 -5.18 1.47
N PHE A 44 -1.50 -4.24 1.72
CA PHE A 44 -1.12 -3.23 0.73
C PHE A 44 -0.38 -3.82 -0.47
N ALA A 45 0.42 -4.87 -0.27
CA ALA A 45 1.06 -5.58 -1.38
C ALA A 45 0.03 -6.25 -2.31
N LEU A 46 -0.98 -6.91 -1.74
CA LEU A 46 -2.08 -7.52 -2.49
C LEU A 46 -2.94 -6.45 -3.20
N LEU A 47 -3.23 -5.33 -2.53
CA LEU A 47 -3.96 -4.22 -3.13
C LEU A 47 -3.18 -3.64 -4.32
N SER A 48 -1.89 -3.35 -4.15
CA SER A 48 -1.01 -2.89 -5.22
C SER A 48 -0.99 -3.87 -6.41
N PHE A 49 -0.93 -5.17 -6.15
CA PHE A 49 -1.01 -6.19 -7.20
C PHE A 49 -2.36 -6.17 -7.94
N PHE A 50 -3.47 -6.06 -7.20
CA PHE A 50 -4.81 -5.97 -7.78
C PHE A 50 -4.95 -4.72 -8.67
N ILE A 51 -4.49 -3.57 -8.19
CA ILE A 51 -4.52 -2.31 -8.94
C ILE A 51 -3.63 -2.39 -10.17
N TYR A 52 -2.45 -3.01 -10.08
CA TYR A 52 -1.60 -3.25 -11.25
C TYR A 52 -2.29 -4.11 -12.31
N ALA A 53 -2.97 -5.18 -11.90
CA ALA A 53 -3.71 -6.04 -12.81
C ALA A 53 -4.86 -5.29 -13.51
N MET A 54 -5.58 -4.43 -12.78
CA MET A 54 -6.62 -3.56 -13.34
C MET A 54 -6.04 -2.52 -14.31
N ALA A 55 -4.97 -1.83 -13.91
CA ALA A 55 -4.30 -0.82 -14.72
C ALA A 55 -3.73 -1.41 -16.02
N ARG A 56 -3.22 -2.65 -15.98
CA ARG A 56 -2.70 -3.32 -17.18
C ARG A 56 -3.79 -3.57 -18.23
N LYS A 57 -5.00 -3.99 -17.80
CA LYS A 57 -6.16 -4.10 -18.69
C LYS A 57 -6.59 -2.74 -19.26
N GLY A 58 -6.36 -1.67 -18.51
CA GLY A 58 -6.66 -0.29 -18.92
C GLY A 58 -5.75 0.29 -20.00
N VAL A 59 -4.50 -0.19 -20.08
CA VAL A 59 -3.57 0.23 -21.15
C VAL A 59 -4.10 -0.21 -22.52
N ASP A 60 -4.68 -1.40 -22.59
CA ASP A 60 -5.17 -1.98 -23.85
C ASP A 60 -6.38 -1.23 -24.42
N SER A 61 -7.14 -0.49 -23.58
CA SER A 61 -8.34 0.24 -23.99
C SER A 61 -8.12 1.71 -24.37
N ARG A 62 -6.87 2.24 -24.32
CA ARG A 62 -6.49 3.64 -24.66
C ARG A 62 -7.34 4.75 -24.01
N ALA A 63 -8.08 4.46 -22.96
CA ALA A 63 -8.97 5.42 -22.32
C ALA A 63 -8.25 6.11 -21.16
N GLY A 64 -7.71 7.31 -21.37
CA GLY A 64 -7.09 8.11 -20.31
C GLY A 64 -8.00 8.33 -19.09
N GLU A 65 -9.31 8.37 -19.30
CA GLU A 65 -10.32 8.47 -18.22
C GLU A 65 -10.36 7.22 -17.32
N PHE A 66 -10.07 6.04 -17.87
CA PHE A 66 -10.03 4.79 -17.10
C PHE A 66 -8.89 4.77 -16.07
N PHE A 67 -7.74 5.36 -16.41
CA PHE A 67 -6.63 5.51 -15.47
C PHE A 67 -6.97 6.44 -14.30
N LEU A 68 -7.65 7.55 -14.59
CA LEU A 68 -8.09 8.48 -13.54
C LEU A 68 -9.11 7.80 -12.61
N TYR A 69 -10.04 7.03 -13.17
CA TYR A 69 -10.98 6.24 -12.39
C TYR A 69 -10.28 5.22 -11.48
N ILE A 70 -9.28 4.48 -11.98
CA ILE A 70 -8.50 3.54 -11.16
C ILE A 70 -7.80 4.26 -10.00
N ILE A 71 -7.17 5.41 -10.26
CA ILE A 71 -6.47 6.18 -9.22
C ILE A 71 -7.45 6.59 -8.12
N VAL A 72 -8.61 7.15 -8.50
CA VAL A 72 -9.62 7.61 -7.55
C VAL A 72 -10.16 6.43 -6.73
N VAL A 73 -10.58 5.35 -7.40
CA VAL A 73 -11.10 4.14 -6.72
C VAL A 73 -10.05 3.54 -5.78
N ASN A 74 -8.78 3.49 -6.19
CA ASN A 74 -7.70 3.00 -5.35
C ASN A 74 -7.59 3.82 -4.05
N VAL A 75 -7.55 5.15 -4.15
CA VAL A 75 -7.48 6.02 -2.96
C VAL A 75 -8.67 5.82 -2.03
N PHE A 76 -9.89 5.76 -2.59
CA PHE A 76 -11.11 5.55 -1.80
C PHE A 76 -11.15 4.18 -1.11
N ILE A 77 -10.89 3.10 -1.84
CA ILE A 77 -10.83 1.75 -1.27
C ILE A 77 -9.78 1.70 -0.17
N LYS A 78 -8.61 2.30 -0.42
CA LYS A 78 -7.51 2.30 0.53
C LYS A 78 -7.87 3.06 1.82
N LEU A 79 -8.53 4.21 1.71
CA LEU A 79 -9.01 4.97 2.86
C LEU A 79 -10.00 4.15 3.69
N ILE A 80 -11.05 3.63 3.05
CA ILE A 80 -12.10 2.85 3.74
C ILE A 80 -11.51 1.59 4.39
N ALA A 81 -10.68 0.85 3.65
CA ALA A 81 -10.03 -0.35 4.15
C ALA A 81 -9.07 -0.03 5.31
N SER A 82 -8.35 1.09 5.26
CA SER A 82 -7.46 1.49 6.35
C SER A 82 -8.23 1.78 7.63
N PHE A 83 -9.34 2.51 7.54
CA PHE A 83 -10.22 2.72 8.69
C PHE A 83 -10.77 1.40 9.23
N ALA A 84 -11.23 0.51 8.35
CA ALA A 84 -11.76 -0.79 8.75
C ALA A 84 -10.70 -1.66 9.44
N ILE A 85 -9.50 -1.76 8.89
CA ILE A 85 -8.39 -2.56 9.45
C ILE A 85 -7.99 -2.03 10.83
N ILE A 86 -7.80 -0.71 10.96
CA ILE A 86 -7.45 -0.09 12.25
C ILE A 86 -8.57 -0.30 13.27
N PHE A 87 -9.83 -0.10 12.88
CA PHE A 87 -10.98 -0.27 13.78
C PHE A 87 -11.13 -1.72 14.26
N ILE A 88 -11.02 -2.68 13.34
CA ILE A 88 -11.07 -4.12 13.67
C ILE A 88 -9.95 -4.45 14.65
N TYR A 89 -8.71 -4.07 14.35
CA TYR A 89 -7.57 -4.35 15.21
C TYR A 89 -7.70 -3.73 16.60
N ALA A 90 -8.11 -2.46 16.68
CA ALA A 90 -8.33 -1.78 17.94
C ALA A 90 -9.39 -2.47 18.82
N LYS A 91 -10.44 -3.04 18.19
CA LYS A 91 -11.51 -3.73 18.90
C LYS A 91 -11.14 -5.15 19.33
N THR A 92 -10.41 -5.90 18.49
CA THR A 92 -10.11 -7.31 18.74
C THR A 92 -8.84 -7.53 19.54
N ALA A 93 -7.78 -6.76 19.26
CA ALA A 93 -6.47 -6.94 19.89
C ALA A 93 -6.26 -6.08 21.14
N GLN A 94 -7.13 -5.08 21.37
CA GLN A 94 -7.08 -4.17 22.52
C GLN A 94 -5.64 -3.69 22.82
N PRO A 95 -4.99 -3.03 21.86
CA PRO A 95 -3.58 -2.65 22.01
C PRO A 95 -3.37 -1.75 23.23
N GLN A 96 -2.28 -1.96 23.95
CA GLN A 96 -1.95 -1.23 25.18
C GLN A 96 -1.81 0.29 24.95
N ASP A 97 -1.38 0.69 23.76
CA ASP A 97 -1.23 2.07 23.34
C ASP A 97 -1.71 2.26 21.89
N LYS A 98 -1.63 3.50 21.38
CA LYS A 98 -2.04 3.86 20.02
C LYS A 98 -0.88 3.84 19.01
N PHE A 99 0.32 3.45 19.42
CA PHE A 99 1.52 3.43 18.57
C PHE A 99 1.46 2.35 17.48
N PHE A 100 0.56 1.37 17.58
CA PHE A 100 0.29 0.39 16.51
C PHE A 100 -0.11 1.05 15.17
N VAL A 101 -0.62 2.28 15.21
CA VAL A 101 -0.98 3.06 14.01
C VAL A 101 0.26 3.54 13.25
N ILE A 102 1.39 3.74 13.94
CA ILE A 102 2.65 4.22 13.34
C ILE A 102 3.17 3.27 12.25
N PRO A 103 3.43 1.97 12.54
CA PRO A 103 3.91 1.07 11.50
C PRO A 103 2.89 0.90 10.36
N PHE A 104 1.59 0.93 10.67
CA PHE A 104 0.54 0.91 9.64
C PHE A 104 0.66 2.11 8.69
N LEU A 105 0.80 3.33 9.22
CA LEU A 105 0.92 4.55 8.42
C LEU A 105 2.19 4.56 7.57
N ILE A 106 3.30 4.07 8.12
CA ILE A 106 4.56 3.93 7.37
C ILE A 106 4.36 3.05 6.14
N ILE A 107 3.74 1.89 6.31
CA ILE A 107 3.46 0.95 5.21
C ILE A 107 2.48 1.60 4.23
N TYR A 108 1.36 2.16 4.72
CA TYR A 108 0.37 2.86 3.90
C TYR A 108 1.01 3.93 3.01
N LEU A 109 1.88 4.78 3.57
CA LEU A 109 2.53 5.85 2.83
C LEU A 109 3.53 5.32 1.80
N ALA A 110 4.37 4.36 2.19
CA ALA A 110 5.34 3.75 1.29
C ALA A 110 4.66 3.14 0.04
N PHE A 111 3.58 2.37 0.25
CA PHE A 111 2.80 1.80 -0.83
C PHE A 111 2.02 2.86 -1.63
N THR A 112 1.57 3.94 -1.00
CA THR A 112 0.89 5.04 -1.70
C THR A 112 1.85 5.77 -2.64
N VAL A 113 3.07 6.09 -2.20
CA VAL A 113 4.10 6.70 -3.05
C VAL A 113 4.42 5.79 -4.23
N PHE A 114 4.62 4.50 -3.98
CA PHE A 114 4.86 3.51 -5.02
C PHE A 114 3.70 3.44 -6.04
N GLU A 115 2.47 3.35 -5.56
CA GLU A 115 1.27 3.27 -6.40
C GLU A 115 1.07 4.50 -7.26
N THR A 116 1.15 5.68 -6.67
CA THR A 116 1.05 6.94 -7.39
C THR A 116 2.12 7.03 -8.47
N TRP A 117 3.36 6.63 -8.16
CA TRP A 117 4.45 6.63 -9.13
C TRP A 117 4.17 5.68 -10.31
N PHE A 118 3.80 4.42 -10.06
CA PHE A 118 3.62 3.47 -11.15
C PHE A 118 2.37 3.74 -11.98
N LEU A 119 1.25 4.16 -11.35
CA LEU A 119 0.03 4.51 -12.07
C LEU A 119 0.26 5.73 -12.96
N SER A 120 0.98 6.74 -12.46
CA SER A 120 1.35 7.91 -13.26
C SER A 120 2.23 7.53 -14.44
N LYS A 121 3.17 6.59 -14.25
CA LYS A 121 4.01 6.07 -15.33
C LYS A 121 3.20 5.31 -16.38
N MET A 122 2.30 4.43 -15.95
CA MET A 122 1.44 3.67 -16.87
C MET A 122 0.47 4.57 -17.65
N ALA A 123 -0.07 5.61 -17.01
CA ALA A 123 -0.94 6.59 -17.67
C ALA A 123 -0.20 7.45 -18.72
N LYS A 124 1.12 7.67 -18.53
CA LYS A 124 1.96 8.31 -19.54
C LYS A 124 2.29 7.37 -20.70
N ASP A 125 2.61 6.11 -20.40
CA ASP A 125 2.88 5.08 -21.42
C ASP A 125 1.65 4.76 -22.30
N SER A 126 0.43 5.06 -21.83
CA SER A 126 -0.82 4.79 -22.57
C SER A 126 -1.30 5.93 -23.48
N LYS A 127 -0.63 7.10 -23.44
CA LYS A 127 -0.89 8.21 -24.37
C LYS A 127 -0.07 8.05 -25.64
#